data_AF-A0A8T5HBV8-F1
#
_entry.id   AF-A0A8T5HBV8-F1
#
_cell.length_a   1.000
_cell.length_b   1.000
_cell.length_c   1.000
_cell.angle_alpha   90.00
_cell.angle_beta   90.00
_cell.angle_gamma   90.00
#
_symmetry.space_group_name_H-M   'P 1'
#
loop_
_entity.id
_entity.type
_entity.pdbx_description
1 polymer ?
#
loop_
_entity_poly.entity_id
_entity_poly.type
_entity_poly.pdbx_seq_one_letter_code
_entity_poly.pdbx_strand_id
1 'polypeptide(L)'
;MPKKTINSIPKSLRIWFLIHFIVDIIFAIPLIFFPERFLALFGILAVETVTPRLVGAALVGIGGASFFVRNKSKESYDIMLTLKILWSSAAIIALLVSSYVGAPKAIWYITGTFAVFSAIWWYYKLRIR
;
A
#
# COMPACT_ATOMS: atom_id res chain seq x y z
N MET A 1 23.29 -27.08 -8.75
CA MET A 1 22.12 -26.24 -8.41
C MET A 1 21.91 -25.21 -9.51
N PRO A 2 20.82 -25.26 -10.31
CA PRO A 2 20.60 -24.27 -11.34
C PRO A 2 20.32 -22.89 -10.71
N LYS A 3 21.04 -21.86 -11.18
CA LYS A 3 20.85 -20.45 -10.79
C LYS A 3 19.40 -20.05 -11.09
N LYS A 4 18.59 -19.81 -10.04
CA LYS A 4 17.23 -19.26 -10.12
C LYS A 4 17.34 -17.92 -10.89
N THR A 5 16.87 -17.89 -12.13
CA THR A 5 17.14 -16.80 -13.08
C THR A 5 16.49 -15.49 -12.63
N ILE A 6 17.34 -14.49 -12.35
CA ILE A 6 16.94 -13.10 -12.07
C ILE A 6 16.17 -12.47 -13.27
N ASN A 7 16.19 -13.13 -14.44
CA ASN A 7 15.59 -12.70 -15.71
C ASN A 7 14.06 -12.76 -15.81
N SER A 8 13.34 -13.26 -14.80
CA SER A 8 11.88 -13.43 -14.89
C SER A 8 11.05 -12.27 -14.30
N ILE A 9 11.67 -11.29 -13.64
CA ILE A 9 10.94 -10.20 -12.97
C ILE A 9 10.98 -8.92 -13.82
N PRO A 10 9.81 -8.38 -14.25
CA PRO A 10 9.76 -7.15 -15.02
C PRO A 10 10.45 -5.99 -14.29
N LYS A 11 11.30 -5.22 -14.99
CA LYS A 11 11.91 -4.00 -14.43
C LYS A 11 10.86 -3.03 -13.90
N SER A 12 9.74 -2.93 -14.59
CA SER A 12 8.59 -2.10 -14.20
C SER A 12 7.99 -2.52 -12.85
N LEU A 13 7.95 -3.81 -12.52
CA LEU A 13 7.48 -4.28 -11.22
C LEU A 13 8.40 -3.79 -10.09
N ARG A 14 9.71 -3.77 -10.32
CA ARG A 14 10.68 -3.23 -9.35
C ARG A 14 10.44 -1.74 -9.10
N ILE A 15 10.15 -0.99 -10.16
CA ILE A 15 9.83 0.45 -10.09
C ILE A 15 8.54 0.65 -9.30
N TRP A 16 7.50 -0.14 -9.54
CA TRP A 16 6.25 -0.04 -8.77
C TRP A 16 6.44 -0.32 -7.28
N PHE A 17 7.30 -1.27 -6.90
CA PHE A 17 7.65 -1.50 -5.49
C PHE A 17 8.35 -0.29 -4.86
N LEU A 18 9.22 0.40 -5.61
CA LEU A 18 9.85 1.63 -5.16
C LEU A 18 8.85 2.79 -5.04
N ILE A 19 7.99 2.98 -6.04
CA ILE A 19 6.94 4.01 -6.01
C ILE A 19 6.02 3.79 -4.81
N HIS A 20 5.55 2.56 -4.59
CA HIS A 20 4.69 2.24 -3.45
C HIS A 20 5.40 2.48 -2.12
N PHE A 21 6.69 2.12 -1.99
CA PHE A 21 7.47 2.45 -0.80
C PHE A 21 7.49 3.96 -0.54
N ILE A 22 7.79 4.77 -1.57
CA ILE A 22 7.85 6.23 -1.43
C ILE A 22 6.50 6.79 -1.01
N VAL A 23 5.42 6.36 -1.69
CA VAL A 23 4.05 6.78 -1.36
C VAL A 23 3.73 6.41 0.10
N ASP A 24 3.92 5.15 0.49
CA ASP A 24 3.63 4.72 1.85
C ASP A 24 4.37 5.55 2.90
N ILE A 25 5.66 5.83 2.69
CA ILE A 25 6.45 6.61 3.65
C ILE A 25 6.00 8.09 3.70
N ILE A 26 5.64 8.68 2.56
CA ILE A 26 5.11 10.05 2.50
C ILE A 26 3.82 10.19 3.31
N PHE A 27 2.95 9.17 3.31
CA PHE A 27 1.73 9.16 4.12
C PHE A 27 1.97 8.70 5.56
N ALA A 28 2.89 7.76 5.77
CA ALA A 28 3.17 7.17 7.08
C ALA A 28 3.79 8.18 8.06
N ILE A 29 4.80 8.93 7.64
CA ILE A 29 5.49 9.90 8.49
C ILE A 29 4.50 10.91 9.12
N PRO A 30 3.67 11.64 8.35
CA PRO A 30 2.74 12.59 8.94
C PRO A 30 1.64 11.89 9.74
N LEU A 31 1.18 10.69 9.37
CA LEU A 31 0.22 9.93 10.18
C LEU A 31 0.79 9.50 11.55
N ILE A 32 2.09 9.24 11.65
CA ILE A 32 2.74 8.86 12.90
C ILE A 32 2.95 10.09 13.80
N PHE A 33 3.53 11.16 13.24
CA PHE A 33 4.01 12.29 14.03
C PHE A 33 2.98 13.42 14.17
N PHE A 34 2.14 13.65 13.16
CA PHE A 34 1.21 14.78 13.08
C PHE A 34 -0.19 14.38 12.55
N PRO A 35 -0.82 13.32 13.09
CA PRO A 35 -2.04 12.73 12.51
C PRO A 35 -3.18 13.74 12.36
N GLU A 36 -3.44 14.56 13.38
CA GLU A 36 -4.54 15.53 13.37
C GLU A 36 -4.39 16.56 12.25
N ARG A 37 -3.20 17.17 12.15
CA ARG A 37 -2.90 18.19 11.13
C ARG A 37 -2.96 17.60 9.74
N PHE A 38 -2.44 16.38 9.57
CA PHE A 38 -2.41 15.72 8.28
C PHE A 38 -3.82 15.30 7.82
N LEU A 39 -4.62 14.71 8.71
CA LEU A 39 -6.00 14.31 8.42
C LEU A 39 -6.90 15.52 8.14
N ALA A 40 -6.66 16.65 8.81
CA ALA A 40 -7.38 17.89 8.53
C ALA A 40 -7.19 18.38 7.08
N LEU A 41 -6.05 18.10 6.42
CA LEU A 41 -5.85 18.42 4.99
C LEU A 41 -6.83 17.67 4.08
N PHE A 42 -7.36 16.54 4.54
CA PHE A 42 -8.36 15.73 3.86
C PHE A 42 -9.78 15.99 4.39
N GLY A 43 -9.98 17.00 5.23
CA GLY A 43 -11.28 17.27 5.87
C GLY A 43 -11.73 16.18 6.84
N ILE A 44 -10.79 15.36 7.34
CA ILE A 44 -11.07 14.31 8.32
C ILE A 44 -10.79 14.87 9.71
N LEU A 45 -11.82 14.94 10.55
CA LEU A 45 -11.66 15.29 11.96
C LEU A 45 -11.11 14.07 12.70
N ALA A 46 -9.90 14.19 13.23
CA ALA A 46 -9.28 13.15 14.07
C ALA A 46 -9.97 13.13 15.44
N VAL A 47 -10.84 12.14 15.67
CA VAL A 47 -11.48 11.92 16.99
C VAL A 47 -10.52 11.28 18.00
N GLU A 48 -9.47 10.64 17.50
CA GLU A 48 -8.38 10.04 18.27
C GLU A 48 -7.11 9.93 17.40
N THR A 49 -5.98 9.56 18.00
CA THR A 49 -4.67 9.56 17.33
C THR A 49 -3.93 8.22 17.34
N VAL A 50 -4.43 7.21 18.04
CA VAL A 50 -3.90 5.85 18.04
C VAL A 50 -4.10 5.18 16.68
N THR A 51 -5.31 5.18 16.12
CA THR A 51 -5.56 4.49 14.83
C THR A 51 -4.78 5.09 13.67
N PRO A 52 -4.75 6.42 13.46
CA PRO A 52 -3.91 7.02 12.42
C PRO A 52 -2.44 6.64 12.55
N ARG A 53 -1.89 6.59 13.77
CA ARG A 53 -0.50 6.18 14.02
C ARG A 53 -0.29 4.71 13.70
N LEU A 54 -1.22 3.84 14.07
CA LEU A 54 -1.16 2.42 13.72
C LEU A 54 -1.25 2.21 12.21
N VAL A 55 -2.09 2.95 11.50
CA VAL A 55 -2.15 2.94 10.03
C VAL A 55 -0.80 3.40 9.46
N GLY A 56 -0.23 4.49 9.97
CA GLY A 56 1.09 4.94 9.58
C GLY A 56 2.18 3.87 9.80
N ALA A 57 2.18 3.19 10.95
CA ALA A 57 3.09 2.08 11.23
C ALA A 57 2.89 0.90 10.25
N ALA A 58 1.65 0.57 9.91
CA ALA A 58 1.34 -0.46 8.91
C ALA A 58 1.87 -0.09 7.51
N LEU A 59 1.75 1.19 7.11
CA LEU A 59 2.33 1.71 5.87
C LEU A 59 3.87 1.62 5.88
N VAL A 60 4.53 1.93 7.00
CA VAL A 60 5.99 1.69 7.13
C VAL A 60 6.32 0.21 6.95
N GLY A 61 5.56 -0.70 7.56
CA GLY A 61 5.80 -2.14 7.45
C GLY A 61 5.66 -2.65 6.01
N ILE A 62 4.52 -2.37 5.37
CA ILE A 62 4.21 -2.86 4.02
C ILE A 62 5.06 -2.13 2.96
N GLY A 63 5.20 -0.82 3.08
CA GLY A 63 6.04 0.00 2.21
C GLY A 63 7.50 -0.34 2.36
N GLY A 64 8.01 -0.38 3.59
CA GLY A 64 9.39 -0.73 3.89
C GLY A 64 9.75 -2.12 3.38
N ALA A 65 8.87 -3.12 3.57
CA ALA A 65 9.07 -4.45 2.99
C ALA A 65 9.21 -4.40 1.45
N SER A 66 8.48 -3.50 0.78
CA SER A 66 8.59 -3.30 -0.67
C SER A 66 9.98 -2.81 -1.08
N PHE A 67 10.58 -1.91 -0.29
CA PHE A 67 11.97 -1.50 -0.52
C PHE A 67 12.92 -2.68 -0.40
N PHE A 68 12.87 -3.46 0.69
CA PHE A 68 13.82 -4.56 0.91
C PHE A 68 13.67 -5.73 -0.08
N VAL A 69 12.46 -5.99 -0.57
CA VAL A 69 12.17 -7.10 -1.50
C VAL A 69 12.52 -6.76 -2.96
N ARG A 70 12.67 -5.48 -3.32
CA ARG A 70 12.78 -5.06 -4.74
C ARG A 70 13.91 -5.70 -5.56
N ASN A 71 14.95 -6.23 -4.91
CA ASN A 71 16.08 -6.89 -5.57
C ASN A 71 16.21 -8.38 -5.19
N LYS A 72 15.13 -8.99 -4.70
CA LYS A 72 15.08 -10.39 -4.28
C LYS A 72 14.51 -11.30 -5.37
N SER A 73 14.28 -12.57 -5.03
CA SER A 73 13.87 -13.62 -5.96
C SER A 73 12.41 -13.48 -6.42
N LYS A 74 12.05 -14.21 -7.48
CA LYS A 74 10.66 -14.32 -7.99
C LYS A 74 9.68 -14.71 -6.88
N GLU A 75 10.10 -15.64 -6.03
CA GLU A 75 9.33 -16.13 -4.88
C GLU A 75 9.07 -15.03 -3.84
N SER A 76 10.08 -14.19 -3.53
CA SER A 76 9.88 -13.04 -2.64
C SER A 76 8.87 -12.04 -3.21
N TYR A 77 8.91 -11.81 -4.53
CA TYR A 77 7.91 -10.98 -5.21
C TYR A 77 6.52 -11.60 -5.20
N ASP A 78 6.42 -12.91 -5.40
CA ASP A 78 5.15 -13.63 -5.38
C ASP A 78 4.44 -13.53 -4.03
N ILE A 79 5.21 -13.73 -2.93
CA ILE A 79 4.73 -13.57 -1.55
C ILE A 79 4.30 -12.13 -1.30
N MET A 80 5.14 -11.15 -1.66
CA MET A 80 4.82 -9.74 -1.43
C MET A 80 3.62 -9.24 -2.25
N LEU A 81 3.45 -9.72 -3.47
CA LEU A 81 2.27 -9.40 -4.27
C LEU A 81 1.01 -9.98 -3.63
N THR A 82 1.06 -11.20 -3.09
CA THR A 82 -0.08 -11.76 -2.33
C THR A 82 -0.44 -10.89 -1.14
N LEU A 83 0.55 -10.50 -0.33
CA LEU A 83 0.32 -9.63 0.83
C LEU A 83 -0.31 -8.30 0.42
N LYS A 84 0.22 -7.66 -0.63
CA LYS A 84 -0.30 -6.40 -1.15
C LYS A 84 -1.73 -6.51 -1.67
N ILE A 85 -2.06 -7.59 -2.36
CA ILE A 85 -3.42 -7.87 -2.85
C ILE A 85 -4.38 -8.04 -1.67
N LEU A 86 -4.03 -8.85 -0.68
CA LEU A 86 -4.86 -9.06 0.51
C LEU A 86 -5.11 -7.74 1.26
N TRP A 87 -4.03 -7.01 1.55
CA TRP A 87 -4.09 -5.73 2.24
C TRP A 87 -4.95 -4.71 1.49
N SER A 88 -4.64 -4.47 0.20
CA SER A 88 -5.32 -3.45 -0.57
C SER A 88 -6.78 -3.79 -0.84
N SER A 89 -7.12 -5.06 -1.05
CA SER A 89 -8.51 -5.49 -1.24
C SER A 89 -9.33 -5.32 0.03
N ALA A 90 -8.78 -5.70 1.19
CA ALA A 90 -9.42 -5.49 2.49
C ALA A 90 -9.61 -3.99 2.78
N ALA A 91 -8.59 -3.16 2.51
CA ALA A 91 -8.67 -1.71 2.68
C ALA A 91 -9.76 -1.09 1.78
N ILE A 92 -9.86 -1.50 0.51
CA ILE A 92 -10.91 -1.03 -0.40
C ILE A 92 -12.29 -1.32 0.18
N ILE A 93 -12.55 -2.55 0.65
CA ILE A 93 -13.84 -2.92 1.24
C ILE A 93 -14.13 -2.06 2.48
N ALA A 94 -13.16 -1.92 3.40
CA ALA A 94 -13.33 -1.12 4.62
C ALA A 94 -13.62 0.37 4.31
N LEU A 95 -12.94 0.95 3.32
CA LEU A 95 -13.14 2.35 2.94
C LEU A 95 -14.47 2.55 2.18
N LEU A 96 -14.92 1.58 1.38
CA LEU A 96 -16.24 1.61 0.75
C LEU A 96 -17.35 1.54 1.80
N VAL A 97 -17.23 0.66 2.79
CA VAL A 97 -18.16 0.60 3.94
C VAL A 97 -18.18 1.93 4.68
N SER A 98 -17.01 2.50 4.97
CA SER A 98 -16.89 3.81 5.63
C SER A 98 -17.56 4.92 4.81
N SER A 99 -17.39 4.91 3.49
CA SER A 99 -18.00 5.88 2.59
C SER A 99 -19.52 5.75 2.55
N TYR A 100 -20.04 4.52 2.60
CA TYR A 100 -21.47 4.24 2.63
C TYR A 100 -22.15 4.78 3.90
N VAL A 101 -21.46 4.74 5.04
CA VAL A 101 -21.98 5.26 6.33
C VAL A 101 -21.72 6.75 6.55
N GLY A 102 -21.29 7.48 5.51
CA GLY A 102 -21.19 8.95 5.54
C GLY A 102 -19.80 9.50 5.87
N ALA A 103 -18.72 8.75 5.64
CA ALA A 103 -17.38 9.29 5.79
C ALA A 103 -17.09 10.48 4.84
N PRO A 104 -16.12 11.36 5.15
CA PRO A 104 -15.78 12.51 4.33
C PRO A 104 -15.47 12.14 2.87
N LYS A 105 -15.76 13.05 1.93
CA LYS A 105 -15.53 12.83 0.49
C LYS A 105 -14.09 12.42 0.16
N ALA A 106 -13.12 12.83 0.97
CA ALA A 106 -11.73 12.46 0.78
C ALA A 106 -11.46 10.94 0.85
N ILE A 107 -12.31 10.18 1.55
CA ILE A 107 -12.21 8.71 1.61
C ILE A 107 -12.36 8.08 0.23
N TRP A 108 -13.12 8.70 -0.69
CA TRP A 108 -13.22 8.21 -2.08
C TRP A 108 -11.89 8.32 -2.83
N TYR A 109 -11.12 9.39 -2.62
CA TYR A 109 -9.80 9.54 -3.23
C TYR A 109 -8.81 8.51 -2.68
N ILE A 110 -8.86 8.26 -1.37
CA ILE A 110 -8.05 7.22 -0.72
C ILE A 110 -8.43 5.84 -1.29
N THR A 111 -9.73 5.53 -1.37
CA THR A 111 -10.25 4.28 -1.96
C THR A 111 -9.77 4.10 -3.39
N GLY A 112 -9.86 5.14 -4.22
CA GLY A 112 -9.37 5.12 -5.60
C GLY A 112 -7.87 4.83 -5.69
N THR A 113 -7.07 5.41 -4.79
CA THR A 113 -5.62 5.13 -4.71
C THR A 113 -5.36 3.65 -4.42
N PHE A 114 -6.04 3.08 -3.43
CA PHE A 114 -5.93 1.65 -3.12
C PHE A 114 -6.40 0.77 -4.28
N ALA A 115 -7.48 1.14 -4.99
CA ALA A 115 -7.97 0.41 -6.15
C ALA A 115 -6.95 0.38 -7.30
N VAL A 116 -6.30 1.51 -7.60
CA VAL A 116 -5.24 1.59 -8.63
C VAL A 116 -4.08 0.68 -8.27
N PHE A 117 -3.57 0.77 -7.02
CA PHE A 117 -2.48 -0.11 -6.59
C PHE A 117 -2.89 -1.59 -6.61
N SER A 118 -4.08 -1.93 -6.13
CA SER A 118 -4.60 -3.30 -6.15
C SER A 118 -4.65 -3.86 -7.57
N ALA A 119 -5.15 -3.10 -8.54
CA ALA A 119 -5.18 -3.49 -9.94
C ALA A 119 -3.78 -3.75 -10.50
N ILE A 120 -2.80 -2.89 -10.17
CA ILE A 120 -1.39 -3.08 -10.54
C ILE A 120 -0.84 -4.38 -9.95
N TRP A 121 -1.12 -4.67 -8.67
CA TRP A 121 -0.66 -5.89 -8.01
C TRP A 121 -1.26 -7.15 -8.62
N TRP A 122 -2.56 -7.15 -8.90
CA TRP A 122 -3.22 -8.23 -9.60
C TRP A 122 -2.62 -8.47 -11.00
N TYR A 123 -2.43 -7.40 -11.78
CA TYR A 123 -1.80 -7.48 -13.08
C TYR A 123 -0.43 -8.18 -13.03
N TYR A 124 0.44 -7.76 -12.10
CA TYR A 124 1.76 -8.39 -11.97
C TYR A 124 1.69 -9.79 -11.36
N LYS A 125 0.78 -10.07 -10.42
CA LYS A 125 0.62 -11.41 -9.82
C LYS A 125 0.25 -12.44 -10.88
N LEU A 126 -0.63 -12.08 -11.82
CA LEU A 126 -0.98 -12.94 -12.94
C LEU A 126 0.17 -13.10 -13.94
N ARG A 127 0.96 -12.03 -14.16
CA ARG A 127 2.08 -12.04 -15.10
C ARG A 127 3.32 -12.79 -14.61
N ILE A 128 3.58 -12.78 -13.30
CA ILE A 128 4.74 -13.47 -12.72
C ILE A 128 4.42 -14.85 -12.18
N ARG A 129 3.17 -15.34 -12.23
CA ARG A 129 2.92 -16.76 -11.96
C ARG A 129 3.59 -17.58 -13.07
#